data_AF-A0A2D5VHN9-F1
#
_entry.id   AF-A0A2D5VHN9-F1
#
_cell.length_a   1.000
_cell.length_b   1.000
_cell.length_c   1.000
_cell.angle_alpha   90.00
_cell.angle_beta   90.00
_cell.angle_gamma   90.00
#
_symmetry.space_group_name_H-M   'P 1'
#
loop_
_entity.id
_entity.type
_entity.pdbx_description
1 polymer ?
#
loop_
_entity_poly.entity_id
_entity_poly.type
_entity_poly.pdbx_seq_one_letter_code
_entity_poly.pdbx_strand_id
1 'polypeptide(L)' 'MAKNNRPFINGVFCIFSTGTPWPDLPERYGGWSNSQRRFISCRNQGFWGKILEQLADQRCRHAQ' A
#
# COMPACT_ATOMS: atom_id res chain seq x y z
N MET A 1 -9.84 12.77 -11.26
CA MET A 1 -10.59 12.03 -10.21
C MET A 1 -9.61 11.17 -9.41
N ALA A 2 -9.17 11.62 -8.23
CA ALA A 2 -8.31 10.79 -7.39
C ALA A 2 -9.11 9.56 -6.93
N LYS A 3 -8.90 8.39 -7.56
CA LYS A 3 -9.51 7.13 -7.11
C LYS A 3 -9.15 6.93 -5.64
N ASN A 4 -10.14 6.54 -4.82
CA ASN A 4 -9.91 6.20 -3.42
C ASN A 4 -8.71 5.24 -3.30
N ASN A 5 -7.67 5.65 -2.56
CA ASN A 5 -6.43 4.88 -2.41
C ASN A 5 -6.55 3.77 -1.37
N ARG A 6 -7.58 3.81 -0.52
CA ARG A 6 -7.73 2.89 0.62
C ARG A 6 -7.84 1.42 0.22
N PRO A 7 -8.61 1.03 -0.81
CA PRO A 7 -8.65 -0.36 -1.27
C PRO A 7 -7.28 -0.86 -1.75
N PHE A 8 -6.53 0.00 -2.46
CA PHE A 8 -5.18 -0.32 -2.93
C PHE A 8 -4.20 -0.54 -1.77
N ILE A 9 -4.17 0.39 -0.81
CA ILE A 9 -3.29 0.28 0.37
C ILE A 9 -3.66 -0.96 1.19
N ASN A 10 -4.95 -1.21 1.41
CA ASN A 10 -5.41 -2.41 2.12
C ASN A 10 -5.04 -3.70 1.37
N GLY A 11 -5.10 -3.71 0.04
CA GLY A 11 -4.69 -4.85 -0.77
C GLY A 11 -3.20 -5.14 -0.63
N VAL A 12 -2.36 -4.10 -0.64
CA VAL A 12 -0.92 -4.23 -0.39
C VAL A 12 -0.66 -4.79 1.01
N PHE A 13 -1.36 -4.29 2.04
CA PHE A 13 -1.25 -4.83 3.40
C PHE A 13 -1.68 -6.29 3.49
N CYS A 14 -2.74 -6.69 2.77
CA CYS A 14 -3.14 -8.10 2.71
C CYS A 14 -1.99 -8.96 2.18
N ILE A 15 -1.40 -8.61 1.04
CA ILE A 15 -0.27 -9.36 0.46
C ILE A 15 0.91 -9.48 1.44
N PHE A 16 1.26 -8.39 2.14
CA PHE A 16 2.36 -8.44 3.09
C PHE A 16 2.05 -9.20 4.39
N SER A 17 0.78 -9.19 4.84
CA SER A 17 0.38 -9.85 6.08
C SER A 17 0.07 -11.33 5.91
N THR A 18 -0.56 -11.71 4.80
CA THR A 18 -1.02 -13.08 4.55
C THR A 18 -0.12 -13.84 3.56
N GLY A 19 0.76 -13.14 2.84
CA GLY A 19 1.55 -13.74 1.76
C GLY A 19 0.72 -14.09 0.52
N THR A 20 -0.53 -13.62 0.43
CA THR A 20 -1.41 -13.89 -0.71
C THR A 20 -0.75 -13.39 -2.00
N PRO A 21 -0.60 -14.25 -3.03
CA PRO A 21 -0.02 -13.81 -4.30
C PRO A 21 -0.98 -12.85 -5.00
N TRP A 22 -0.44 -11.96 -5.85
CA TRP A 22 -1.24 -10.93 -6.54
C TRP A 22 -2.50 -11.46 -7.23
N PRO A 23 -2.47 -12.56 -8.01
CA PRO A 23 -3.67 -13.07 -8.67
C PRO A 23 -4.82 -13.45 -7.73
N ASP A 24 -4.49 -13.82 -6.49
CA ASP A 24 -5.46 -14.23 -5.47
C ASP A 24 -5.94 -13.05 -4.61
N LEU A 25 -5.56 -11.81 -4.97
CA LEU A 25 -6.00 -10.63 -4.24
C LEU A 25 -7.53 -10.48 -4.33
N PRO A 26 -8.24 -10.40 -3.20
CA PRO A 26 -9.69 -10.24 -3.22
C PRO A 26 -10.14 -8.98 -3.96
N GLU A 27 -11.17 -9.11 -4.80
CA GLU A 27 -11.68 -8.05 -5.67
C GLU A 27 -12.12 -6.78 -4.91
N ARG A 28 -12.47 -6.91 -3.62
CA ARG A 28 -12.75 -5.78 -2.71
C ARG A 28 -11.60 -4.77 -2.61
N TYR A 29 -10.37 -5.16 -2.93
CA TYR A 29 -9.19 -4.29 -2.97
C TYR A 29 -8.93 -3.69 -4.38
N GLY A 30 -9.78 -4.03 -5.36
CA GLY A 30 -9.64 -3.67 -6.77
C GLY A 30 -8.95 -4.76 -7.59
N GLY A 31 -8.88 -4.55 -8.91
CA GLY A 31 -8.27 -5.51 -9.83
C GLY A 31 -6.78 -5.72 -9.57
N TRP A 32 -6.38 -6.98 -9.36
CA TRP A 32 -5.03 -7.36 -8.96
C TRP A 32 -3.94 -6.85 -9.92
N SER A 33 -4.18 -6.88 -11.22
CA SER A 33 -3.19 -6.50 -12.25
C SER A 33 -2.85 -5.02 -12.19
N ASN A 34 -3.84 -4.17 -11.96
CA ASN A 34 -3.64 -2.74 -11.78
C ASN A 34 -2.97 -2.43 -10.43
N SER A 35 -3.38 -3.14 -9.36
CA SER A 35 -2.76 -3.00 -8.04
C SER A 35 -1.28 -3.41 -8.05
N GLN A 36 -0.93 -4.49 -8.73
CA GLN A 36 0.46 -4.94 -8.87
C GLN A 36 1.32 -3.92 -9.63
N ARG A 37 0.87 -3.43 -10.79
CA ARG A 37 1.59 -2.38 -11.55
C ARG A 37 1.77 -1.12 -10.72
N ARG A 38 0.72 -0.71 -10.01
CA ARG A 38 0.76 0.46 -9.15
C ARG A 38 1.72 0.28 -7.98
N PHE A 39 1.75 -0.89 -7.35
CA PHE A 39 2.72 -1.22 -6.31
C PHE A 39 4.16 -1.12 -6.83
N ILE A 40 4.46 -1.71 -7.99
CA ILE A 40 5.79 -1.63 -8.62
C ILE A 40 6.15 -0.16 -8.90
N SER A 41 5.23 0.62 -9.46
CA SER A 41 5.45 2.04 -9.73
C SER A 41 5.71 2.84 -8.45
N CYS A 42 4.93 2.64 -7.39
CA CYS A 42 5.13 3.28 -6.08
C CYS A 42 6.48 2.89 -5.46
N ARG A 43 6.88 1.62 -5.57
CA ARG A 43 8.18 1.13 -5.09
C ARG A 43 9.32 1.83 -5.83
N ASN A 44 9.24 1.90 -7.16
CA ASN A 44 10.28 2.54 -7.97
C ASN A 44 10.37 4.05 -7.74
N GLN A 45 9.27 4.69 -7.34
CA GLN A 45 9.22 6.13 -6.99
C GLN A 45 9.62 6.41 -5.53
N GLY A 46 9.99 5.40 -4.74
CA GLY A 46 10.34 5.58 -3.33
C GLY A 46 9.15 5.98 -2.43
N PHE A 47 7.92 5.79 -2.89
CA PHE A 47 6.70 6.18 -2.16
C PHE A 47 6.61 5.54 -0.78
N TRP A 48 7.02 4.26 -0.66
CA TRP A 48 7.01 3.53 0.60
C TRP A 48 7.97 4.11 1.64
N GLY A 49 9.13 4.63 1.21
CA GLY A 49 10.07 5.32 2.10
C GLY A 49 9.43 6.56 2.74
N LYS A 50 8.76 7.38 1.91
CA LYS A 50 8.05 8.58 2.39
C LYS A 50 6.94 8.25 3.39
N ILE A 51 6.20 7.16 3.17
CA ILE A 51 5.18 6.71 4.14
C ILE A 51 5.84 6.34 5.47
N LEU A 52 6.91 5.54 5.44
CA LEU A 52 7.59 5.10 6.66
C LEU A 52 8.16 6.28 7.45
N GLU A 53 8.78 7.23 6.76
CA GLU A 53 9.28 8.47 7.37
C GLU A 53 8.15 9.25 8.07
N GLN A 54 7.01 9.44 7.40
CA GLN A 54 5.87 10.13 7.99
C GLN A 54 5.28 9.37 9.18
N LEU A 55 5.16 8.05 9.11
CA LEU A 55 4.67 7.24 10.23
C LEU A 55 5.62 7.27 11.43
N ALA A 56 6.94 7.25 11.19
CA ALA A 56 7.94 7.38 12.23
C ALA A 56 7.86 8.75 12.93
N ASP A 57 7.73 9.83 12.15
CA ASP A 57 7.57 11.19 12.67
C ASP A 57 6.27 11.38 13.48
N GLN A 58 5.15 10.81 13.00
CA GLN A 58 3.88 10.80 13.76
C GLN A 58 4.03 10.08 15.11
N ARG A 59 4.75 8.96 15.15
CA ARG A 59 5.01 8.23 16.40
C ARG A 59 5.86 9.04 17.39
N CYS A 60 6.85 9.78 16.90
CA CYS A 60 7.65 10.67 17.76
C CYS A 60 6.80 11.79 18.37
N ARG A 61 5.89 12.38 17.59
CA ARG A 61 4.99 13.44 18.07
C ARG A 61 3.99 13.00 19.14
N HIS A 62 3.59 11.74 19.14
CA HIS A 62 2.66 11.18 20.12
C HIS A 62 3.36 10.60 21.36
N ALA A 63 4.70 10.59 21.37
CA ALA A 63 5.53 10.14 22.48
C ALA A 63 6.11 11.30 23.32
N GLN A 64 5.84 12.55 22.93
CA GLN A 64 6.06 13.78 23.71
C GLN A 64 4.74 14.27 24.30
#